data_AF-A0A7J2R5B5-F1
#
_entry.id   AF-A0A7J2R5B5-F1
#
_cell.length_a   1.000
_cell.length_b   1.000
_cell.length_c   1.000
_cell.angle_alpha   90.00
_cell.angle_beta   90.00
_cell.angle_gamma   90.00
#
_symmetry.space_group_name_H-M   'P 1'
#
loop_
_entity.id
_entity.type
_entity.pdbx_description
1 polymer ?
#
loop_
_entity_poly.entity_id
_entity_poly.type
_entity_poly.pdbx_seq_one_letter_code
_entity_poly.pdbx_strand_id
1 'polypeptide(L)'
;MIKGNPPSGDQSVSSARQTSSANSSPIQNGIEHHIQSIQHEVTGERAKKVVEIMGLIKAHVKEKMTANYEKVFRQIHPDRLNRALKMLKTTKKKSKRMDYYLEWFFSSTLLSKIELKVEHWQVSSQANQGITGVYTAGIDFSRYDQIIRDFPDAKLGKVVTVARRILQTPTKDTIQKLGQSLISETGFDEHLYFTD
;
A
#
# COMPACT_ATOMS: atom_id res chain seq x y z
N MET A 1 19.05 27.53 -67.74
CA MET A 1 19.62 26.16 -67.65
C MET A 1 18.71 25.31 -66.78
N ILE A 2 18.07 24.30 -67.40
CA ILE A 2 17.67 22.94 -66.93
C ILE A 2 17.03 22.83 -65.51
N LYS A 3 15.70 22.78 -65.28
CA LYS A 3 14.66 21.70 -65.44
C LYS A 3 14.92 20.37 -64.69
N GLY A 4 14.00 19.97 -63.79
CA GLY A 4 13.72 18.55 -63.48
C GLY A 4 13.07 18.24 -62.12
N ASN A 5 11.75 18.03 -62.07
CA ASN A 5 11.09 17.09 -61.14
C ASN A 5 10.93 15.71 -61.86
N PRO A 6 10.33 14.68 -61.24
CA PRO A 6 10.88 13.54 -60.48
C PRO A 6 10.84 12.21 -61.31
N PRO A 7 11.00 11.02 -60.69
CA PRO A 7 9.89 10.06 -60.80
C PRO A 7 9.59 9.24 -59.54
N SER A 8 8.36 8.72 -59.56
CA SER A 8 7.68 7.85 -58.61
C SER A 8 8.12 6.38 -58.65
N GLY A 9 7.82 5.66 -57.56
CA GLY A 9 7.45 4.23 -57.59
C GLY A 9 8.46 3.28 -56.97
N ASP A 10 8.19 2.79 -55.76
CA ASP A 10 7.76 1.38 -55.64
C ASP A 10 7.21 1.04 -54.26
N GLN A 11 6.19 0.19 -54.31
CA GLN A 11 5.43 -0.38 -53.21
C GLN A 11 6.32 -1.33 -52.38
N SER A 12 6.24 -1.25 -51.05
CA SER A 12 6.40 -2.44 -50.21
C SER A 12 5.44 -2.37 -49.03
N VAL A 13 4.39 -3.18 -49.16
CA VAL A 13 3.48 -3.58 -48.09
C VAL A 13 4.29 -4.46 -47.15
N SER A 14 4.39 -4.12 -45.88
CA SER A 14 4.72 -5.10 -44.83
C SER A 14 4.25 -4.63 -43.46
N SER A 15 3.14 -5.25 -43.08
CA SER A 15 2.78 -5.64 -41.72
C SER A 15 2.60 -4.53 -40.68
N ALA A 16 1.31 -4.25 -40.46
CA ALA A 16 0.77 -3.90 -39.16
C ALA A 16 1.49 -4.70 -38.07
N ARG A 17 2.42 -4.05 -37.39
CA ARG A 17 2.97 -4.55 -36.15
C ARG A 17 1.87 -4.37 -35.12
N GLN A 18 1.05 -5.41 -35.02
CA GLN A 18 0.19 -5.68 -33.88
C GLN A 18 0.97 -5.29 -32.63
N THR A 19 0.48 -4.27 -31.93
CA THR A 19 0.80 -4.05 -30.52
C THR A 19 0.30 -5.28 -29.79
N SER A 20 1.14 -6.31 -29.74
CA SER A 20 0.95 -7.45 -28.87
C SER A 20 0.85 -6.89 -27.46
N SER A 21 -0.31 -7.13 -26.85
CA SER A 21 -0.67 -6.81 -25.48
C SER A 21 0.25 -7.53 -24.50
N ALA A 22 1.49 -7.04 -24.39
CA ALA A 22 2.50 -7.50 -23.45
C ALA A 22 2.91 -6.34 -22.52
N ASN A 23 1.93 -5.66 -21.94
CA ASN A 23 2.16 -4.81 -20.77
C ASN A 23 2.07 -5.65 -19.49
N SER A 24 2.87 -6.71 -19.37
CA SER A 24 3.24 -7.28 -18.06
C SER A 24 4.40 -6.44 -17.54
N SER A 25 4.06 -5.28 -16.98
CA SER A 25 5.00 -4.22 -16.67
C SER A 25 5.89 -4.57 -15.47
N PRO A 26 7.12 -4.03 -15.37
CA PRO A 26 7.98 -4.04 -14.16
C PRO A 26 7.30 -3.48 -12.88
N ILE A 27 6.10 -2.93 -13.04
CA ILE A 27 5.25 -2.22 -12.07
C ILE A 27 4.59 -3.18 -11.07
N GLN A 28 4.34 -4.44 -11.44
CA GLN A 28 3.85 -5.48 -10.52
C GLN A 28 4.95 -6.02 -9.60
N ASN A 29 6.21 -5.95 -10.03
CA ASN A 29 7.34 -6.60 -9.34
C ASN A 29 7.66 -5.98 -7.96
N GLY A 30 7.48 -4.67 -7.78
CA GLY A 30 7.79 -3.99 -6.49
C GLY A 30 6.84 -4.39 -5.36
N ILE A 31 5.53 -4.36 -5.63
CA ILE A 31 4.52 -4.75 -4.64
C ILE A 31 4.58 -6.27 -4.38
N GLU A 32 4.79 -7.08 -5.43
CA GLU A 32 4.94 -8.53 -5.27
C GLU A 32 6.17 -8.89 -4.44
N HIS A 33 7.28 -8.18 -4.61
CA HIS A 33 8.46 -8.33 -3.74
C HIS A 33 8.10 -8.04 -2.28
N HIS A 34 7.34 -6.97 -1.99
CA HIS A 34 6.86 -6.71 -0.62
C HIS A 34 5.97 -7.85 -0.10
N ILE A 35 5.02 -8.34 -0.89
CA ILE A 35 4.15 -9.47 -0.50
C ILE A 35 4.96 -10.75 -0.20
N GLN A 36 6.04 -10.98 -0.94
CA GLN A 36 6.92 -12.15 -0.78
C GLN A 36 7.88 -12.02 0.40
N SER A 37 8.42 -10.81 0.63
CA SER A 37 9.37 -10.52 1.72
C SER A 37 8.76 -10.63 3.13
N ILE A 38 7.43 -10.68 3.23
CA ILE A 38 6.78 -10.72 4.53
C ILE A 38 6.81 -12.13 5.12
N GLN A 39 7.67 -12.30 6.11
CA GLN A 39 7.71 -13.46 6.99
C GLN A 39 7.01 -13.14 8.31
N HIS A 40 5.68 -13.24 8.34
CA HIS A 40 4.94 -13.23 9.62
C HIS A 40 3.80 -14.24 9.56
N GLU A 41 4.01 -15.40 10.19
CA GLU A 41 2.97 -16.39 10.42
C GLU A 41 2.21 -16.08 11.70
N VAL A 42 0.89 -15.92 11.58
CA VAL A 42 0.00 -15.87 12.75
C VAL A 42 -0.17 -17.32 13.22
N THR A 43 0.36 -17.68 14.40
CA THR A 43 0.34 -19.06 14.92
C THR A 43 -0.79 -19.31 15.94
N GLY A 44 -1.14 -20.58 16.14
CA GLY A 44 -2.02 -21.05 17.21
C GLY A 44 -3.49 -20.60 17.09
N GLU A 45 -4.10 -20.20 18.21
CA GLU A 45 -5.50 -19.78 18.28
C GLU A 45 -5.79 -18.52 17.46
N ARG A 46 -4.79 -17.65 17.29
CA ARG A 46 -4.92 -16.43 16.48
C ARG A 46 -5.12 -16.77 15.01
N ALA A 47 -4.48 -17.83 14.52
CA ALA A 47 -4.64 -18.30 13.14
C ALA A 47 -6.08 -18.74 12.86
N LYS A 48 -6.71 -19.45 13.81
CA LYS A 48 -8.11 -19.90 13.69
C LYS A 48 -9.06 -18.72 13.56
N LYS A 49 -8.90 -17.69 14.40
CA LYS A 49 -9.70 -16.46 14.33
C LYS A 49 -9.51 -15.73 13.00
N VAL A 50 -8.28 -15.62 12.51
CA VAL A 50 -8.01 -15.03 11.18
C VAL A 50 -8.74 -15.81 10.09
N VAL A 51 -8.68 -17.14 10.09
CA VAL A 51 -9.35 -17.98 9.08
C VAL A 51 -10.87 -17.76 9.08
N GLU A 52 -11.49 -17.73 10.26
CA GLU A 52 -12.92 -17.49 10.40
C GLU A 52 -13.33 -16.11 9.85
N ILE A 53 -12.65 -15.05 10.30
CA ILE A 53 -12.93 -13.68 9.86
C ILE A 53 -12.68 -13.55 8.35
N MET A 54 -11.62 -14.17 7.82
CA MET A 54 -11.34 -14.20 6.39
C MET A 54 -12.45 -14.86 5.57
N GLY A 55 -13.05 -15.93 6.08
CA GLY A 55 -14.22 -16.57 5.47
C GLY A 55 -15.39 -15.59 5.34
N LEU A 56 -15.66 -14.81 6.39
CA LEU A 56 -16.72 -13.79 6.39
C LEU A 56 -16.42 -12.64 5.42
N ILE A 57 -15.17 -12.18 5.36
CA ILE A 57 -14.75 -11.14 4.42
C ILE A 57 -14.93 -11.64 2.98
N LYS A 58 -14.42 -12.85 2.67
CA LYS A 58 -14.56 -13.47 1.35
C LYS A 58 -16.01 -13.60 0.92
N ALA A 59 -16.89 -14.08 1.80
CA ALA A 59 -18.31 -14.23 1.51
C ALA A 59 -18.98 -12.89 1.19
N HIS A 60 -18.54 -11.80 1.84
CA HIS A 60 -19.09 -10.47 1.61
C HIS A 60 -18.56 -9.81 0.34
N VAL A 61 -17.26 -9.88 0.11
CA VAL A 61 -16.50 -9.18 -0.93
C VAL A 61 -16.51 -9.94 -2.27
N LYS A 62 -16.71 -11.26 -2.23
CA LYS A 62 -16.77 -12.17 -3.39
C LYS A 62 -15.58 -11.97 -4.33
N GLU A 63 -15.84 -11.63 -5.59
CA GLU A 63 -14.89 -11.55 -6.69
C GLU A 63 -13.80 -10.48 -6.50
N LYS A 64 -14.03 -9.49 -5.63
CA LYS A 64 -13.04 -8.45 -5.33
C LYS A 64 -11.88 -8.95 -4.46
N MET A 65 -12.02 -10.13 -3.83
CA MET A 65 -10.98 -10.73 -3.01
C MET A 65 -10.01 -11.53 -3.88
N THR A 66 -8.93 -10.90 -4.33
CA THR A 66 -7.86 -11.56 -5.10
C THR A 66 -6.92 -12.36 -4.18
N ALA A 67 -6.11 -13.25 -4.77
CA ALA A 67 -5.12 -14.04 -4.04
C ALA A 67 -4.11 -13.17 -3.25
N ASN A 68 -3.72 -12.02 -3.80
CA ASN A 68 -2.81 -11.09 -3.13
C ASN A 68 -3.46 -10.42 -1.92
N TYR A 69 -4.72 -9.98 -2.04
CA TYR A 69 -5.46 -9.47 -0.87
C TYR A 69 -5.57 -10.54 0.21
N GLU A 70 -5.92 -11.77 -0.16
CA GLU A 70 -6.03 -12.86 0.79
C GLU A 70 -4.71 -13.12 1.52
N LYS A 71 -3.60 -13.19 0.78
CA LYS A 71 -2.26 -13.42 1.35
C LYS A 71 -1.89 -12.34 2.37
N VAL A 72 -2.13 -11.07 2.05
CA VAL A 72 -1.84 -9.95 2.96
C VAL A 72 -2.79 -9.94 4.15
N PHE A 73 -4.09 -10.15 3.94
CA PHE A 73 -5.09 -10.10 5.01
C PHE A 73 -4.91 -11.21 6.04
N ARG A 74 -4.43 -12.40 5.64
CA ARG A 74 -4.09 -13.49 6.57
C ARG A 74 -2.99 -13.14 7.55
N GLN A 75 -2.23 -12.09 7.29
CA GLN A 75 -1.14 -11.63 8.15
C GLN A 75 -1.55 -10.41 9.00
N ILE A 76 -2.80 -9.95 8.89
CA ILE A 76 -3.34 -8.87 9.71
C ILE A 76 -3.75 -9.42 11.08
N HIS A 77 -3.48 -8.67 12.15
CA HIS A 77 -3.93 -9.02 13.49
C HIS A 77 -5.47 -9.23 13.51
N PRO A 78 -6.00 -10.27 14.19
CA PRO A 78 -7.43 -10.58 14.23
C PRO A 78 -8.32 -9.37 14.52
N ASP A 79 -7.92 -8.50 15.46
CA ASP A 79 -8.71 -7.33 15.84
C ASP A 79 -8.79 -6.30 14.71
N ARG A 80 -7.67 -6.06 14.03
CA ARG A 80 -7.62 -5.17 12.88
C ARG A 80 -8.41 -5.75 11.70
N LEU A 81 -8.33 -7.06 11.50
CA LEU A 81 -9.11 -7.76 10.48
C LEU A 81 -10.62 -7.71 10.78
N ASN A 82 -11.01 -7.79 12.06
CA ASN A 82 -12.38 -7.58 12.51
C ASN A 82 -12.87 -6.14 12.24
N ARG A 83 -12.01 -5.13 12.42
CA ARG A 83 -12.34 -3.75 12.01
C ARG A 83 -12.59 -3.65 10.51
N ALA A 84 -11.73 -4.27 9.70
CA ALA A 84 -11.92 -4.36 8.26
C ALA A 84 -13.27 -5.02 7.93
N LEU A 85 -13.57 -6.17 8.52
CA LEU A 85 -14.85 -6.87 8.33
C LEU A 85 -16.05 -5.97 8.66
N LYS A 86 -16.01 -5.23 9.78
CA LYS A 86 -17.09 -4.31 10.17
C LYS A 86 -17.28 -3.22 9.12
N MET A 87 -16.21 -2.56 8.69
CA MET A 87 -16.27 -1.50 7.67
C MET A 87 -16.77 -2.00 6.32
N LEU A 88 -16.35 -3.20 5.92
CA LEU A 88 -16.78 -3.82 4.67
C LEU A 88 -18.28 -4.18 4.77
N LYS A 89 -18.74 -4.80 5.86
CA LYS A 89 -20.16 -5.18 6.05
C LYS A 89 -21.11 -3.98 6.02
N THR A 90 -20.70 -2.82 6.53
CA THR A 90 -21.52 -1.60 6.52
C THR A 90 -21.49 -0.87 5.17
N THR A 91 -20.70 -1.35 4.20
CA THR A 91 -20.51 -0.70 2.91
C THR A 91 -21.25 -1.46 1.80
N LYS A 92 -21.87 -0.75 0.86
CA LYS A 92 -22.55 -1.39 -0.28
C LYS A 92 -21.54 -2.18 -1.12
N LYS A 93 -21.81 -3.46 -1.39
CA LYS A 93 -20.91 -4.40 -2.10
C LYS A 93 -20.34 -3.87 -3.42
N LYS A 94 -21.17 -3.21 -4.23
CA LYS A 94 -20.80 -2.67 -5.55
C LYS A 94 -20.25 -1.23 -5.50
N SER A 95 -20.09 -0.63 -4.32
CA SER A 95 -19.58 0.75 -4.22
C SER A 95 -18.07 0.82 -4.47
N LYS A 96 -17.61 1.97 -4.97
CA LYS A 96 -16.16 2.29 -5.05
C LYS A 96 -15.52 2.34 -3.67
N ARG A 97 -16.28 2.75 -2.64
CA ARG A 97 -15.83 2.77 -1.25
C ARG A 97 -15.40 1.38 -0.74
N MET A 98 -16.08 0.32 -1.19
CA MET A 98 -15.66 -1.06 -0.92
C MET A 98 -14.24 -1.31 -1.42
N ASP A 99 -13.95 -0.90 -2.66
CA ASP A 99 -12.62 -1.07 -3.27
C ASP A 99 -11.56 -0.27 -2.53
N TYR A 100 -11.90 0.95 -2.12
CA TYR A 100 -11.00 1.78 -1.33
C TYR A 100 -10.69 1.21 0.04
N TYR A 101 -11.66 0.61 0.74
CA TYR A 101 -11.38 -0.04 2.02
C TYR A 101 -10.50 -1.29 1.85
N LEU A 102 -10.78 -2.13 0.86
CA LEU A 102 -9.92 -3.29 0.57
C LEU A 102 -8.49 -2.85 0.30
N GLU A 103 -8.33 -1.82 -0.54
CA GLU A 103 -7.02 -1.29 -0.89
C GLU A 103 -6.33 -0.59 0.27
N TRP A 104 -7.07 0.11 1.13
CA TRP A 104 -6.52 0.70 2.35
C TRP A 104 -5.93 -0.38 3.25
N PHE A 105 -6.71 -1.39 3.64
CA PHE A 105 -6.25 -2.45 4.55
C PHE A 105 -5.08 -3.24 3.96
N PHE A 106 -5.08 -3.45 2.65
CA PHE A 106 -3.96 -4.04 1.93
C PHE A 106 -2.71 -3.15 2.00
N SER A 107 -2.81 -1.91 1.52
CA SER A 107 -1.67 -1.03 1.35
C SER A 107 -1.06 -0.63 2.69
N SER A 108 -1.89 -0.26 3.66
CA SER A 108 -1.45 0.12 5.00
C SER A 108 -0.78 -1.04 5.75
N THR A 109 -1.21 -2.29 5.53
CA THR A 109 -0.54 -3.47 6.10
C THR A 109 0.85 -3.66 5.50
N LEU A 110 0.99 -3.53 4.18
CA LEU A 110 2.29 -3.62 3.53
C LEU A 110 3.22 -2.48 3.96
N LEU A 111 2.71 -1.24 3.99
CA LEU A 111 3.46 -0.07 4.43
C LEU A 111 3.95 -0.18 5.87
N SER A 112 3.14 -0.73 6.77
CA SER A 112 3.52 -0.90 8.18
C SER A 112 4.63 -1.94 8.38
N LYS A 113 4.86 -2.81 7.39
CA LYS A 113 5.92 -3.83 7.40
C LYS A 113 7.21 -3.35 6.74
N ILE A 114 7.21 -2.17 6.12
CA ILE A 114 8.42 -1.56 5.59
C ILE A 114 9.15 -0.90 6.76
N GLU A 115 10.22 -1.56 7.17
CA GLU A 115 11.15 -1.08 8.18
C GLU A 115 11.92 0.15 7.67
N LEU A 116 11.76 1.29 8.35
CA LEU A 116 12.49 2.52 8.01
C LEU A 116 13.70 2.68 8.94
N LYS A 117 14.87 2.88 8.35
CA LYS A 117 16.06 3.30 9.10
C LYS A 117 15.91 4.78 9.49
N VAL A 118 15.79 5.04 10.79
CA VAL A 118 15.71 6.38 11.37
C VAL A 118 17.02 6.64 12.10
N GLU A 119 17.81 7.57 11.56
CA GLU A 119 18.98 8.11 12.25
C GLU A 119 18.49 9.05 13.34
N HIS A 120 18.96 8.83 14.57
CA HIS A 120 18.65 9.68 15.71
C HIS A 120 19.95 10.27 16.26
N TRP A 121 19.96 11.59 16.48
CA TRP A 121 21.02 12.28 17.19
C TRP A 121 20.73 12.22 18.69
N GLN A 122 21.37 11.31 19.40
CA GLN A 122 21.35 11.31 20.86
C GLN A 122 22.51 12.17 21.38
N VAL A 123 22.19 13.27 22.08
CA VAL A 123 23.18 14.03 22.84
C VAL A 123 23.28 13.40 24.22
N SER A 124 24.20 12.45 24.40
CA SER A 124 24.45 11.90 25.74
C SER A 124 25.15 12.96 26.59
N SER A 125 24.61 13.29 27.77
CA SER A 125 25.16 14.31 28.67
C SER A 125 26.55 13.96 29.22
N GLN A 126 27.05 12.73 28.98
CA GLN A 126 28.33 12.23 29.48
C GLN A 126 29.43 12.10 28.41
N ALA A 127 29.13 12.31 27.12
CA ALA A 127 30.14 12.29 26.07
C ALA A 127 30.12 13.59 25.27
N ASN A 128 31.23 14.32 25.26
CA ASN A 128 31.50 15.45 24.36
C ASN A 128 31.59 15.05 22.87
N GLN A 129 31.00 13.92 22.47
CA GLN A 129 30.94 13.41 21.10
C GLN A 129 29.55 12.83 20.86
N GLY A 130 28.85 13.33 19.84
CA GLY A 130 27.55 12.79 19.43
C GLY A 130 27.72 11.39 18.84
N ILE A 131 26.96 10.43 19.35
CA ILE A 131 26.89 9.08 18.78
C ILE A 131 25.59 9.03 17.98
N THR A 132 25.69 8.85 16.67
CA THR A 132 24.53 8.63 15.80
C THR A 132 24.07 7.18 15.98
N GLY A 133 22.91 7.00 16.62
CA GLY A 133 22.21 5.70 16.65
C GLY A 133 21.33 5.55 15.40
N VAL A 134 21.36 4.38 14.75
CA VAL A 134 20.42 4.04 13.68
C VAL A 134 19.40 3.06 14.23
N TYR A 135 18.16 3.52 14.41
CA TYR A 135 17.05 2.66 14.83
C TYR A 135 16.20 2.29 13.63
N THR A 136 15.61 1.11 13.67
CA THR A 136 14.59 0.72 12.69
C THR A 136 13.21 0.94 13.30
N ALA A 137 12.41 1.83 12.71
CA ALA A 137 11.05 2.08 13.17
C ALA A 137 10.05 1.90 12.01
N GLY A 138 9.00 1.12 12.25
CA GLY A 138 7.85 1.03 11.35
C GLY A 138 6.81 2.11 11.69
N ILE A 139 6.13 2.66 10.67
CA ILE A 139 4.95 3.50 10.90
C ILE A 139 3.74 2.58 10.99
N ASP A 140 3.11 2.51 12.16
CA ASP A 140 1.88 1.74 12.33
C ASP A 140 0.68 2.47 11.73
N PHE A 141 0.33 2.10 10.49
CA PHE A 141 -0.81 2.69 9.80
C PHE A 141 -2.17 2.16 10.30
N SER A 142 -2.20 1.18 11.21
CA SER A 142 -3.46 0.66 11.76
C SER A 142 -4.23 1.68 12.59
N ARG A 143 -3.54 2.70 13.10
CA ARG A 143 -4.10 3.80 13.89
C ARG A 143 -5.08 4.65 13.08
N TYR A 144 -4.86 4.76 11.77
CA TYR A 144 -5.71 5.56 10.89
C TYR A 144 -6.96 4.81 10.40
N ASP A 145 -7.14 3.52 10.73
CA ASP A 145 -8.28 2.70 10.28
C ASP A 145 -9.65 3.30 10.66
N GLN A 146 -9.76 3.92 11.83
CA GLN A 146 -11.01 4.57 12.25
C GLN A 146 -11.26 5.87 11.49
N ILE A 147 -10.19 6.58 11.16
CA ILE A 147 -10.32 7.92 10.61
C ILE A 147 -10.65 7.87 9.12
N ILE A 148 -10.03 6.94 8.39
CA ILE A 148 -10.34 6.70 6.98
C ILE A 148 -11.78 6.23 6.77
N ARG A 149 -12.45 5.68 7.80
CA ARG A 149 -13.87 5.34 7.76
C ARG A 149 -14.75 6.57 7.55
N ASP A 150 -14.33 7.73 8.03
CA ASP A 150 -15.14 8.95 8.04
C ASP A 150 -14.77 9.88 6.88
N PHE A 151 -13.76 9.52 6.07
CA PHE A 151 -13.36 10.29 4.89
C PHE A 151 -14.42 10.23 3.77
N PRO A 152 -14.70 11.37 3.10
CA PRO A 152 -15.43 11.38 1.85
C PRO A 152 -14.74 10.53 0.78
N ASP A 153 -15.51 9.94 -0.15
CA ASP A 153 -14.99 9.04 -1.19
C ASP A 153 -13.85 9.65 -2.01
N ALA A 154 -13.92 10.95 -2.33
CA ALA A 154 -12.87 11.65 -3.06
C ALA A 154 -11.54 11.69 -2.30
N LYS A 155 -11.58 11.92 -0.98
CA LYS A 155 -10.40 11.96 -0.10
C LYS A 155 -9.85 10.56 0.11
N LEU A 156 -10.74 9.60 0.41
CA LEU A 156 -10.38 8.19 0.57
C LEU A 156 -9.71 7.62 -0.69
N GLY A 157 -10.26 7.91 -1.87
CA GLY A 157 -9.65 7.50 -3.14
C GLY A 157 -8.26 8.10 -3.38
N LYS A 158 -8.02 9.36 -2.99
CA LYS A 158 -6.69 9.98 -3.07
C LYS A 158 -5.69 9.27 -2.15
N VAL A 159 -6.05 9.07 -0.89
CA VAL A 159 -5.19 8.41 0.12
C VAL A 159 -4.77 7.03 -0.36
N VAL A 160 -5.74 6.23 -0.81
CA VAL A 160 -5.52 4.89 -1.32
C VAL A 160 -4.61 4.89 -2.56
N THR A 161 -4.80 5.83 -3.48
CA THR A 161 -3.96 5.99 -4.66
C THR A 161 -2.51 6.32 -4.28
N VAL A 162 -2.32 7.22 -3.33
CA VAL A 162 -0.99 7.61 -2.84
C VAL A 162 -0.32 6.43 -2.13
N ALA A 163 -1.03 5.73 -1.24
CA ALA A 163 -0.51 4.56 -0.53
C ALA A 163 -0.02 3.47 -1.51
N ARG A 164 -0.82 3.15 -2.53
CA ARG A 164 -0.42 2.20 -3.57
C ARG A 164 0.80 2.69 -4.36
N ARG A 165 0.88 3.97 -4.71
CA ARG A 165 2.06 4.54 -5.40
C ARG A 165 3.31 4.43 -4.55
N ILE A 166 3.22 4.67 -3.25
CA ILE A 166 4.37 4.55 -2.33
C ILE A 166 4.87 3.11 -2.29
N LEU A 167 3.98 2.12 -2.29
CA LEU A 167 4.38 0.71 -2.32
C LEU A 167 5.11 0.27 -3.60
N GLN A 168 5.03 1.05 -4.69
CA GLN A 168 5.80 0.77 -5.90
C GLN A 168 7.27 1.17 -5.75
N THR A 169 7.54 2.23 -5.00
CA THR A 169 8.89 2.75 -4.76
C THR A 169 8.93 3.35 -3.37
N PRO A 170 9.00 2.50 -2.33
CA PRO A 170 8.93 2.98 -0.96
C PRO A 170 10.22 3.72 -0.62
N THR A 171 10.07 4.95 -0.15
CA THR A 171 11.16 5.74 0.40
C THR A 171 10.76 6.22 1.78
N LYS A 172 11.73 6.44 2.66
CA LYS A 172 11.48 6.98 4.00
C LYS A 172 10.64 8.27 3.94
N ASP A 173 11.04 9.21 3.09
CA ASP A 173 10.37 10.50 2.93
C ASP A 173 8.92 10.34 2.48
N THR A 174 8.64 9.48 1.51
CA THR A 174 7.27 9.33 0.98
C THR A 174 6.36 8.64 2.00
N ILE A 175 6.87 7.66 2.75
CA ILE A 175 6.11 6.97 3.81
C ILE A 175 5.84 7.91 4.99
N GLN A 176 6.84 8.68 5.43
CA GLN A 176 6.69 9.67 6.50
C GLN A 176 5.73 10.79 6.10
N LYS A 177 5.84 11.32 4.88
CA LYS A 177 4.90 12.32 4.36
C LYS A 177 3.46 11.82 4.31
N LEU A 178 3.23 10.55 3.98
CA LEU A 178 1.88 9.98 4.04
C LEU A 178 1.34 9.97 5.48
N GLY A 179 2.14 9.52 6.46
CA GLY A 179 1.77 9.54 7.87
C GLY A 179 1.45 10.96 8.37
N GLN A 180 2.34 11.92 8.11
CA GLN A 180 2.14 13.33 8.44
C GLN A 180 0.90 13.93 7.77
N SER A 181 0.66 13.60 6.50
CA SER A 181 -0.53 14.06 5.77
C SER A 181 -1.79 13.53 6.44
N LEU A 182 -1.82 12.25 6.81
CA LEU A 182 -2.93 11.66 7.56
C LEU A 182 -3.13 12.33 8.92
N ILE A 183 -2.07 12.67 9.65
CA ILE A 183 -2.17 13.40 10.92
C ILE A 183 -2.75 14.81 10.69
N SER A 184 -2.19 15.57 9.75
CA SER A 184 -2.64 16.95 9.45
C SER A 184 -4.09 17.03 9.01
N GLU A 185 -4.57 16.00 8.31
CA GLU A 185 -5.92 15.90 7.76
C GLU A 185 -6.95 15.43 8.79
N THR A 186 -6.50 15.02 9.96
CA THR A 186 -7.34 14.39 10.99
C THR A 186 -7.25 15.07 12.35
N GLY A 187 -6.25 15.94 12.54
CA GLY A 187 -5.95 16.55 13.83
C GLY A 187 -5.51 15.52 14.88
N PHE A 188 -5.25 14.28 14.48
CA PHE A 188 -4.89 13.19 15.37
C PHE A 188 -3.37 13.20 15.59
N ASP A 189 -2.90 14.12 16.42
CA ASP A 189 -1.51 14.19 16.89
C ASP A 189 -1.36 13.33 18.15
N GLU A 190 -1.31 12.00 17.98
CA GLU A 190 -0.65 11.19 18.99
C GLU A 190 0.84 11.30 18.72
N HIS A 191 1.50 12.17 19.47
CA HIS A 191 2.95 12.20 19.59
C HIS A 191 3.46 10.75 19.65
N LEU A 192 4.39 10.41 18.76
CA LEU A 192 5.15 9.17 18.87
C LEU A 192 5.87 9.21 20.24
N TYR A 193 5.23 8.67 21.27
CA TYR A 193 5.94 8.23 22.47
C TYR A 193 6.77 7.03 22.03
N PHE A 194 7.99 7.32 21.61
CA PHE A 194 9.07 6.35 21.64
C PHE A 194 9.26 6.03 23.13
N THR A 195 8.87 4.83 23.54
CA THR A 195 9.32 4.28 24.83
C THR A 195 10.80 3.98 24.67
N ASP A 196 11.61 4.53 25.59
CA ASP A 196 13.05 4.23 25.76
C ASP A 196 13.35 2.72 25.76
#